data_AF-A0A090QPF0-F1
#
_entry.id   AF-A0A090QPF0-F1
#
_cell.length_a   1.000
_cell.length_b   1.000
_cell.length_c   1.000
_cell.angle_alpha   90.00
_cell.angle_beta   90.00
_cell.angle_gamma   90.00
#
_symmetry.space_group_name_H-M   'P 1'
#
loop_
_entity.id
_entity.type
_entity.pdbx_description
1 polymer ?
#
loop_
_entity_poly.entity_id
_entity_poly.type
_entity_poly.pdbx_seq_one_letter_code
_entity_poly.pdbx_strand_id
1 'polypeptide(L)'
;MFDRFVQTWEVYENSLTRYNQLLNHGKRHEAHQVLAKSLDIYSALDASLSDLRQLNLNFIKKNRISIIQSVDAMLYLALGSILILAVFMIAMNIVLTRSICRPLNMLMAQSNAIASGNLTYQFARNRIGDDELGKLADTSMQMQTDLSSLIKDVSATVTQLSVAIEKVNADRDSQEQKGSALTNECLELDRLAEDLYRADIVQKTQYTRDACNELSQIANSLEKKMQKFRLV
;
A
#
# COMPACT_ATOMS: atom_id res chain seq x y z
N MET A 1 47.80 23.96 -58.32
CA MET A 1 48.48 22.77 -58.89
C MET A 1 47.86 22.37 -60.22
N PHE A 2 46.54 22.19 -60.29
CA PHE A 2 45.84 21.95 -61.57
C PHE A 2 46.07 23.07 -62.59
N ASP A 3 45.91 24.33 -62.19
CA ASP A 3 46.14 25.48 -63.08
C ASP A 3 47.57 25.55 -63.61
N ARG A 4 48.55 25.15 -62.78
CA ARG A 4 49.96 25.06 -63.16
C ARG A 4 50.19 23.99 -64.23
N PHE A 5 49.56 22.81 -64.09
CA PHE A 5 49.59 21.75 -65.09
C PHE A 5 48.99 22.22 -66.42
N VAL A 6 47.81 22.85 -66.37
CA VAL A 6 47.14 23.41 -67.57
C VAL A 6 48.03 24.43 -68.27
N GLN A 7 48.65 25.35 -67.53
CA GLN A 7 49.57 26.33 -68.08
C GLN A 7 50.82 25.69 -68.73
N THR A 8 51.45 24.71 -68.06
CA THR A 8 52.62 24.01 -68.64
C THR A 8 52.24 23.17 -69.86
N TRP A 9 51.04 22.61 -69.89
CA TRP A 9 50.51 21.85 -71.03
C TRP A 9 50.31 22.75 -72.26
N GLU A 10 49.72 23.92 -72.07
CA GLU A 10 49.52 24.91 -73.13
C GLU A 10 50.85 25.41 -73.72
N VAL A 11 51.85 25.65 -72.87
CA VAL A 11 53.21 26.05 -73.32
C VAL A 11 53.89 24.92 -74.10
N TYR A 12 53.72 23.66 -73.68
CA TYR A 12 54.25 22.49 -74.40
C TYR A 12 53.61 22.32 -75.78
N GLU A 13 52.28 22.42 -75.86
CA GLU A 13 51.51 22.32 -77.11
C GLU A 13 51.90 23.41 -78.12
N ASN A 14 52.05 24.65 -77.64
CA ASN A 14 52.53 25.77 -78.45
C ASN A 14 53.95 25.55 -78.97
N SER A 15 54.85 24.99 -78.16
CA SER A 15 56.21 24.66 -78.58
C SER A 15 56.24 23.59 -79.67
N LEU A 16 55.39 22.56 -79.57
CA LEU A 16 55.27 21.50 -80.56
C LEU A 16 54.70 22.01 -81.89
N THR A 17 53.69 22.89 -81.81
CA THR A 17 53.11 23.57 -82.98
C THR A 17 54.17 24.40 -83.71
N ARG A 18 54.96 25.19 -82.97
CA ARG A 18 56.05 26.00 -83.54
C ARG A 18 57.16 25.15 -84.16
N TYR A 19 57.51 24.02 -83.54
CA TYR A 19 58.45 23.06 -84.10
C TYR A 19 57.98 22.51 -85.45
N ASN A 20 56.72 22.06 -85.53
CA ASN A 20 56.12 21.55 -86.77
C ASN A 20 56.09 22.62 -87.88
N GLN A 21 55.78 23.87 -87.54
CA GLN A 21 55.83 24.99 -88.50
C GLN A 21 57.24 25.23 -89.04
N LEU A 22 58.26 25.28 -88.18
CA LEU A 22 59.65 25.51 -88.58
C LEU A 22 60.20 24.37 -89.46
N LEU A 23 59.78 23.13 -89.20
CA LEU A 23 60.10 21.98 -90.06
C LEU A 23 59.44 22.09 -91.44
N ASN A 24 58.15 22.46 -91.50
CA ASN A 24 57.43 22.63 -92.77
C ASN A 24 58.01 23.75 -93.64
N HIS A 25 58.62 24.77 -93.01
CA HIS A 25 59.33 25.86 -93.70
C HIS A 25 60.81 25.56 -94.00
N GLY A 26 61.31 24.34 -93.74
CA GLY A 26 62.69 23.94 -94.01
C GLY A 26 63.74 24.53 -93.07
N LYS A 27 63.33 25.25 -92.01
CA LYS A 27 64.21 25.94 -91.06
C LYS A 27 64.73 25.00 -89.97
N ARG A 28 65.54 24.02 -90.37
CA ARG A 28 66.03 22.94 -89.48
C ARG A 28 66.80 23.43 -88.25
N HIS A 29 67.63 24.47 -88.39
CA HIS A 29 68.44 24.97 -87.28
C HIS A 29 67.57 25.62 -86.18
N GLU A 30 66.59 26.45 -86.57
CA GLU A 30 65.61 27.05 -85.66
C GLU A 30 64.70 25.96 -85.04
N ALA A 31 64.30 24.94 -85.82
CA ALA A 31 63.52 23.82 -85.31
C ALA A 31 64.27 23.02 -84.23
N HIS A 32 65.57 22.75 -84.42
CA HIS A 32 66.39 22.09 -83.39
C HIS A 32 66.48 22.90 -82.09
N GLN A 33 66.56 24.23 -82.17
CA GLN A 33 66.59 25.09 -81.00
C GLN A 33 65.25 25.07 -80.23
N VAL A 34 64.12 25.03 -80.94
CA VAL A 34 62.78 24.87 -80.33
C VAL A 34 62.64 23.48 -79.70
N LEU A 35 63.11 22.44 -80.36
CA LEU A 35 63.10 21.08 -79.82
C LEU A 35 63.95 20.97 -78.54
N ALA A 36 65.13 21.57 -78.52
CA ALA A 36 65.98 21.60 -77.32
C ALA A 36 65.28 22.28 -76.14
N LYS A 37 64.63 23.43 -76.35
CA LYS A 37 63.84 24.11 -75.31
C LYS A 37 62.59 23.33 -74.89
N SER A 38 62.01 22.53 -75.78
CA SER A 38 60.84 21.72 -75.47
C SER A 38 61.12 20.60 -74.47
N LEU A 39 62.37 20.15 -74.35
CA LEU A 39 62.78 19.19 -73.32
C LEU A 39 62.65 19.77 -71.91
N ASP A 40 63.06 21.02 -71.70
CA ASP A 40 62.89 21.71 -70.41
C ASP A 40 61.39 21.91 -70.10
N ILE A 41 60.59 22.28 -71.10
CA ILE A 41 59.13 22.44 -70.97
C ILE A 41 58.47 21.10 -70.62
N TYR A 42 58.89 20.00 -71.26
CA TYR A 42 58.41 18.65 -70.94
C TYR A 42 58.75 18.25 -69.50
N SER A 43 59.96 18.54 -69.03
CA SER A 43 60.35 18.25 -67.64
C SER A 43 59.50 19.02 -66.61
N ALA A 44 59.15 20.27 -66.92
CA ALA A 44 58.27 21.08 -66.07
C ALA A 44 56.81 20.55 -66.07
N LEU A 45 56.34 20.07 -67.23
CA LEU A 45 55.03 19.42 -67.37
C LEU A 45 54.99 18.11 -66.57
N ASP A 46 55.99 17.24 -66.71
CA ASP A 46 56.09 15.98 -65.96
C ASP A 46 56.12 16.21 -64.44
N ALA A 47 56.90 17.19 -63.98
CA ALA A 47 56.92 17.58 -62.57
C ALA A 47 55.52 18.02 -62.08
N SER A 48 54.81 18.85 -62.86
CA SER A 48 53.46 19.31 -62.48
C SER A 48 52.42 18.17 -62.48
N LEU A 49 52.55 17.21 -63.40
CA LEU A 49 51.70 16.02 -63.47
C LEU A 49 51.98 15.09 -62.29
N SER A 50 53.26 14.90 -61.93
CA SER A 50 53.68 14.12 -60.76
C SER A 50 53.14 14.75 -59.46
N ASP A 51 53.23 16.07 -59.32
CA ASP A 51 52.68 16.81 -58.18
C ASP A 51 51.15 16.58 -58.05
N LEU A 52 50.41 16.68 -59.16
CA LEU A 52 48.96 16.47 -59.17
C LEU A 52 48.60 15.02 -58.82
N ARG A 53 49.34 14.05 -59.36
CA ARG A 53 49.19 12.63 -59.04
C ARG A 53 49.46 12.39 -57.55
N GLN A 54 50.53 12.96 -57.02
CA GLN A 54 50.90 12.81 -55.61
C GLN A 54 49.86 13.43 -54.67
N LEU A 55 49.33 14.62 -55.02
CA LEU A 55 48.23 15.24 -54.27
C LEU A 55 47.00 14.33 -54.23
N ASN A 56 46.57 13.80 -55.38
CA ASN A 56 45.43 12.89 -55.44
C ASN A 56 45.65 11.62 -54.60
N LEU A 57 46.83 10.99 -54.70
CA LEU A 57 47.17 9.82 -53.90
C LEU A 57 47.19 10.13 -52.40
N ASN A 58 47.72 11.30 -52.00
CA ASN A 58 47.74 11.74 -50.61
C ASN A 58 46.33 12.04 -50.10
N PHE A 59 45.48 12.66 -50.92
CA PHE A 59 44.09 12.92 -50.59
C PHE A 59 43.31 11.61 -50.40
N ILE A 60 43.45 10.64 -51.30
CA ILE A 60 42.83 9.31 -51.17
C ILE A 60 43.30 8.60 -49.90
N LYS A 61 44.61 8.62 -49.59
CA LYS A 61 45.15 8.01 -48.36
C LYS A 61 44.59 8.67 -47.09
N LYS A 62 44.62 10.00 -47.02
CA LYS A 62 44.08 10.75 -45.87
C LYS A 62 42.58 10.53 -45.72
N ASN A 63 41.83 10.57 -46.81
CA ASN A 63 40.40 10.33 -46.81
C ASN A 63 40.08 8.91 -46.32
N ARG A 64 40.80 7.89 -46.80
CA ARG A 64 40.64 6.51 -46.32
C ARG A 64 40.87 6.39 -44.81
N ILE A 65 41.94 6.98 -44.29
CA ILE A 65 42.26 6.95 -42.85
C ILE A 65 41.16 7.67 -42.06
N SER A 66 40.76 8.86 -42.49
CA SER A 66 39.71 9.64 -41.84
C SER A 66 38.36 8.90 -41.81
N ILE A 67 38.00 8.22 -42.90
CA ILE A 67 36.76 7.41 -42.98
C ILE A 67 36.83 6.25 -41.99
N ILE A 68 37.93 5.48 -41.99
CA ILE A 68 38.09 4.34 -41.06
C ILE A 68 38.01 4.81 -39.61
N GLN A 69 38.74 5.87 -39.26
CA GLN A 69 38.70 6.44 -37.90
C GLN A 69 37.31 6.93 -37.51
N SER A 70 36.56 7.53 -38.44
CA SER A 70 35.19 7.98 -38.19
C SER A 70 34.25 6.80 -37.96
N VAL A 71 34.40 5.72 -38.74
CA VAL A 71 33.61 4.49 -38.56
C VAL A 71 33.91 3.85 -37.19
N ASP A 72 35.18 3.74 -36.81
CA ASP A 72 35.56 3.18 -35.50
C ASP A 72 35.01 4.04 -34.36
N ALA A 73 35.11 5.37 -34.45
CA ALA A 73 34.54 6.28 -33.46
C ALA A 73 33.02 6.14 -33.36
N MET A 74 32.32 5.99 -34.49
CA MET A 74 30.87 5.74 -34.50
C MET A 74 30.53 4.40 -33.83
N LEU A 75 31.30 3.34 -34.10
CA LEU A 75 31.10 2.04 -33.45
C LEU A 75 31.33 2.10 -31.94
N TYR A 76 32.38 2.77 -31.47
CA TYR A 76 32.62 2.96 -30.04
C TYR A 76 31.54 3.79 -29.36
N LEU A 77 31.06 4.86 -29.99
CA LEU A 77 29.95 5.66 -29.47
C LEU A 77 28.65 4.86 -29.43
N ALA A 78 28.36 4.05 -30.45
CA ALA A 78 27.19 3.18 -30.49
C ALA A 78 27.25 2.09 -29.41
N LEU A 79 28.39 1.43 -29.24
CA LEU A 79 28.60 0.46 -28.17
C LEU A 79 28.50 1.11 -26.78
N GLY A 80 29.07 2.30 -26.62
CA GLY A 80 28.99 3.09 -25.39
C GLY A 80 27.56 3.45 -25.03
N SER A 81 26.76 3.91 -26.00
CA SER A 81 25.35 4.27 -25.76
C SER A 81 24.49 3.05 -25.40
N ILE A 82 24.70 1.91 -26.06
CA ILE A 82 24.03 0.65 -25.72
C ILE A 82 24.37 0.22 -24.30
N LEU A 83 25.64 0.30 -23.90
CA LEU A 83 26.08 -0.09 -22.56
C LEU A 83 25.48 0.83 -21.48
N ILE A 84 25.45 2.14 -21.71
CA ILE A 84 24.81 3.11 -20.81
C ILE A 84 23.32 2.81 -20.68
N LEU A 85 22.61 2.57 -21.78
CA LEU A 85 21.19 2.22 -21.76
C LEU A 85 20.92 0.91 -21.02
N ALA A 86 21.76 -0.11 -21.20
CA ALA A 86 21.64 -1.38 -20.50
C ALA A 86 21.81 -1.20 -18.97
N VAL A 87 22.83 -0.45 -18.54
CA VAL A 87 23.04 -0.14 -17.12
C VAL A 87 21.88 0.67 -16.56
N PHE A 88 21.38 1.66 -17.30
CA PHE A 88 20.24 2.46 -16.91
C PHE A 88 18.97 1.60 -16.75
N MET A 89 18.68 0.68 -17.67
CA MET A 89 17.55 -0.23 -17.55
C MET A 89 17.65 -1.12 -16.31
N ILE A 90 18.83 -1.68 -16.03
CA ILE A 90 19.04 -2.53 -14.85
C ILE A 90 18.86 -1.71 -13.57
N ALA A 91 19.46 -0.53 -13.50
CA ALA A 91 19.32 0.37 -12.35
C ALA A 91 17.86 0.76 -12.13
N MET A 92 17.15 1.16 -13.19
CA MET A 92 15.74 1.52 -13.14
C MET A 92 14.86 0.36 -12.70
N ASN A 93 15.13 -0.86 -13.19
CA ASN A 93 14.41 -2.06 -12.75
C ASN A 93 14.58 -2.34 -11.25
N ILE A 94 15.81 -2.23 -10.74
CA ILE A 94 16.10 -2.41 -9.31
C ILE A 94 15.40 -1.33 -8.48
N VAL A 95 15.43 -0.07 -8.93
CA VAL A 95 14.76 1.06 -8.26
C VAL A 95 13.25 0.83 -8.23
N LEU A 96 12.60 0.52 -9.36
CA LEU A 96 11.16 0.27 -9.41
C LEU A 96 10.75 -0.90 -8.52
N THR A 97 11.51 -1.99 -8.56
CA THR A 97 11.21 -3.17 -7.74
C THR A 97 11.32 -2.86 -6.25
N ARG A 98 12.29 -2.04 -5.85
CA ARG A 98 12.46 -1.63 -4.45
C ARG A 98 11.47 -0.55 -4.01
N SER A 99 11.10 0.36 -4.89
CA SER A 99 10.21 1.49 -4.57
C SER A 99 8.74 1.10 -4.63
N ILE A 100 8.35 0.16 -5.49
CA ILE A 100 6.95 -0.19 -5.73
C ILE A 100 6.65 -1.61 -5.23
N CYS A 101 7.30 -2.62 -5.82
CA CYS A 101 6.93 -4.01 -5.57
C CYS A 101 7.15 -4.43 -4.10
N ARG A 102 8.23 -3.96 -3.48
CA ARG A 102 8.51 -4.26 -2.06
C ARG A 102 7.46 -3.67 -1.11
N PRO A 103 7.19 -2.35 -1.10
CA PRO A 103 6.13 -1.77 -0.27
C PRO A 103 4.77 -2.40 -0.53
N LEU A 104 4.43 -2.67 -1.79
CA LEU A 104 3.15 -3.27 -2.15
C LEU A 104 2.99 -4.68 -1.55
N ASN A 105 4.04 -5.51 -1.56
CA ASN A 105 4.02 -6.82 -0.90
C ASN A 105 3.86 -6.69 0.62
N MET A 106 4.45 -5.66 1.25
CA MET A 106 4.29 -5.41 2.69
C MET A 106 2.84 -5.04 3.03
N LEU A 107 2.21 -4.19 2.21
CA LEU A 107 0.80 -3.82 2.38
C LEU A 107 -0.14 -5.02 2.13
N MET A 108 0.15 -5.85 1.14
CA MET A 108 -0.60 -7.10 0.95
C MET A 108 -0.50 -8.02 2.17
N ALA A 109 0.69 -8.15 2.76
CA ALA A 109 0.87 -8.96 3.96
C ALA A 109 0.07 -8.42 5.15
N GLN A 110 0.04 -7.09 5.35
CA GLN A 110 -0.81 -6.45 6.36
C GLN A 110 -2.29 -6.72 6.10
N SER A 111 -2.76 -6.53 4.86
CA SER A 111 -4.16 -6.76 4.50
C SER A 111 -4.58 -8.21 4.77
N ASN A 112 -3.71 -9.18 4.43
CA ASN A 112 -3.94 -10.60 4.77
C ASN A 112 -3.94 -10.86 6.29
N ALA A 113 -3.09 -10.17 7.06
CA ALA A 113 -3.10 -10.27 8.52
C ALA A 113 -4.42 -9.72 9.11
N ILE A 114 -4.89 -8.58 8.61
CA ILE A 114 -6.19 -8.00 9.00
C ILE A 114 -7.33 -8.98 8.64
N ALA A 115 -7.32 -9.53 7.43
CA ALA A 115 -8.33 -10.48 6.95
C ALA A 115 -8.37 -11.78 7.77
N SER A 116 -7.24 -12.20 8.35
CA SER A 116 -7.16 -13.34 9.27
C SER A 116 -7.47 -12.99 10.73
N GLY A 117 -7.83 -11.74 11.02
CA GLY A 117 -8.16 -11.25 12.37
C GLY A 117 -6.94 -10.87 13.22
N ASN A 118 -5.72 -10.93 12.68
CA ASN A 118 -4.52 -10.52 13.38
C ASN A 118 -4.27 -9.02 13.18
N LEU A 119 -4.80 -8.20 14.10
CA LEU A 119 -4.62 -6.75 14.12
C LEU A 119 -3.32 -6.28 14.78
N THR A 120 -2.37 -7.18 15.08
CA THR A 120 -1.10 -6.83 15.75
C THR A 120 0.06 -6.69 14.74
N TYR A 121 -0.18 -6.98 13.46
CA TYR A 121 0.86 -6.91 12.43
C TYR A 121 1.37 -5.48 12.26
N GLN A 122 2.67 -5.26 12.49
CA GLN A 122 3.32 -3.98 12.23
C GLN A 122 4.48 -4.19 11.25
N PHE A 123 4.53 -3.36 10.22
CA PHE A 123 5.68 -3.30 9.33
C PHE A 123 6.39 -1.96 9.51
N ALA A 124 7.70 -1.96 9.28
CA ALA A 124 8.54 -0.81 9.52
C ALA A 124 8.26 0.28 8.48
N ARG A 125 7.46 1.28 8.86
CA ARG A 125 7.09 2.42 8.01
C ARG A 125 8.30 3.14 7.42
N ASN A 126 9.41 3.19 8.16
CA ASN A 126 10.67 3.78 7.69
C ASN A 126 11.28 3.13 6.42
N ARG A 127 10.77 1.96 5.98
CA ARG A 127 11.20 1.30 4.74
C ARG A 127 10.36 1.67 3.52
N ILE A 128 9.26 2.41 3.70
CA ILE A 128 8.41 2.92 2.62
C ILE A 128 8.68 4.41 2.48
N GLY A 129 8.79 4.89 1.24
CA GLY A 129 8.98 6.32 0.97
C GLY A 129 7.72 7.13 1.31
N ASP A 130 7.86 8.46 1.36
CA ASP A 130 6.74 9.39 1.57
C ASP A 130 5.97 9.73 0.28
N ASP A 131 5.86 8.75 -0.62
CA ASP A 131 5.11 8.83 -1.87
C ASP A 131 3.63 8.39 -1.67
N GLU A 132 2.91 8.17 -2.76
CA GLU A 132 1.53 7.68 -2.74
C GLU A 132 1.40 6.32 -2.03
N LEU A 133 2.41 5.45 -2.12
CA LEU A 133 2.43 4.17 -1.41
C LEU A 133 2.68 4.38 0.09
N GLY A 134 3.50 5.36 0.45
CA GLY A 134 3.60 5.87 1.81
C GLY A 134 2.23 6.30 2.34
N LYS A 135 1.54 7.23 1.67
CA LYS A 135 0.22 7.67 2.13
C LYS A 135 -0.78 6.51 2.25
N LEU A 136 -0.76 5.56 1.32
CA LEU A 136 -1.59 4.35 1.40
C LEU A 136 -1.23 3.46 2.61
N ALA A 137 0.05 3.36 2.94
CA ALA A 137 0.51 2.63 4.11
C ALA A 137 0.03 3.30 5.42
N ASP A 138 -0.03 4.63 5.48
CA ASP A 138 -0.54 5.37 6.66
C ASP A 138 -2.03 5.12 6.84
N THR A 139 -2.82 5.26 5.76
CA THR A 139 -4.26 5.07 5.84
C THR A 139 -4.63 3.62 6.17
N SER A 140 -3.86 2.65 5.66
CA SER A 140 -4.05 1.24 6.03
C SER A 140 -3.71 0.97 7.51
N MET A 141 -2.68 1.61 8.05
CA MET A 141 -2.34 1.51 9.48
C MET A 141 -3.38 2.18 10.37
N GLN A 142 -3.94 3.31 9.95
CA GLN A 142 -5.06 3.94 10.65
C GLN A 142 -6.27 3.01 10.69
N MET A 143 -6.64 2.41 9.55
CA MET A 143 -7.75 1.44 9.47
C MET A 143 -7.57 0.24 10.41
N GLN A 144 -6.36 -0.32 10.50
CA GLN A 144 -6.04 -1.39 11.44
C GLN A 144 -6.23 -0.95 12.90
N THR A 145 -5.79 0.26 13.23
CA THR A 145 -5.91 0.83 14.58
C THR A 145 -7.37 1.04 14.97
N ASP A 146 -8.17 1.59 14.06
CA ASP A 146 -9.59 1.83 14.27
C ASP A 146 -10.35 0.51 14.46
N LEU A 147 -10.06 -0.50 13.65
CA LEU A 147 -10.63 -1.85 13.83
C LEU A 147 -10.23 -2.46 15.18
N SER A 148 -8.98 -2.29 15.62
CA SER A 148 -8.53 -2.80 16.91
C SER A 148 -9.23 -2.11 18.08
N SER A 149 -9.43 -0.80 17.99
CA SER A 149 -10.20 -0.05 19.00
C SER A 149 -11.64 -0.51 19.05
N LEU A 150 -12.30 -0.65 17.89
CA LEU A 150 -13.69 -1.10 17.81
C LEU A 150 -13.89 -2.47 18.47
N ILE A 151 -12.97 -3.42 18.25
CA ILE A 151 -13.04 -4.74 18.89
C ILE A 151 -12.87 -4.65 20.42
N LYS A 152 -11.97 -3.77 20.91
CA LYS A 152 -11.81 -3.53 22.36
C LYS A 152 -13.07 -2.93 22.97
N ASP A 153 -13.68 -1.95 22.31
CA ASP A 153 -14.90 -1.28 22.77
C ASP A 153 -16.08 -2.25 22.82
N VAL A 154 -16.21 -3.11 21.80
CA VAL A 154 -17.22 -4.19 21.78
C VAL A 154 -16.96 -5.18 22.92
N SER A 155 -15.72 -5.60 23.14
CA SER A 155 -15.36 -6.51 24.24
C SER A 155 -15.66 -5.90 25.62
N ALA A 156 -15.38 -4.62 25.80
CA ALA A 156 -15.71 -3.89 27.03
C ALA A 156 -17.23 -3.81 27.24
N THR A 157 -18.00 -3.52 26.18
CA THR A 157 -19.45 -3.47 26.22
C THR A 157 -20.06 -4.84 26.54
N VAL A 158 -19.55 -5.92 25.95
CA VAL A 158 -19.98 -7.29 26.26
C VAL A 158 -19.66 -7.65 27.71
N THR A 159 -18.48 -7.27 28.22
CA THR A 159 -18.12 -7.50 29.63
C THR A 159 -19.06 -6.74 30.58
N GLN A 160 -19.36 -5.47 30.28
CA GLN A 160 -20.33 -4.67 31.03
C GLN A 160 -21.72 -5.29 30.98
N LEU A 161 -22.15 -5.78 29.82
CA LEU A 161 -23.42 -6.48 29.66
C LEU A 161 -23.47 -7.76 30.49
N SER A 162 -22.39 -8.57 30.50
CA SER A 162 -22.30 -9.77 31.35
C SER A 162 -22.43 -9.43 32.84
N VAL A 163 -21.73 -8.38 33.31
CA VAL A 163 -21.85 -7.90 34.69
C VAL A 163 -23.28 -7.41 34.99
N ALA A 164 -23.92 -6.71 34.05
CA ALA A 164 -25.30 -6.27 34.22
C ALA A 164 -26.28 -7.45 34.30
N ILE A 165 -26.08 -8.50 33.49
CA ILE A 165 -26.88 -9.73 33.54
C ILE A 165 -26.67 -10.46 34.87
N GLU A 166 -25.43 -10.58 35.34
CA GLU A 166 -25.12 -11.20 36.63
C GLU A 166 -25.80 -10.44 37.78
N LYS A 167 -25.75 -9.11 37.75
CA LYS A 167 -26.46 -8.26 38.70
C LYS A 167 -27.98 -8.44 38.64
N VAL A 168 -28.57 -8.52 37.46
CA VAL A 168 -30.02 -8.76 37.29
C VAL A 168 -30.42 -10.14 37.82
N ASN A 169 -29.60 -11.17 37.62
CA ASN A 169 -29.85 -12.50 38.16
C ASN A 169 -29.73 -12.51 39.69
N ALA A 170 -28.70 -11.86 40.25
CA ALA A 170 -28.56 -11.71 41.70
C ALA A 170 -29.74 -10.92 42.31
N ASP A 171 -30.20 -9.87 41.64
CA ASP A 171 -31.39 -9.10 42.06
C ASP A 171 -32.64 -9.99 42.01
N ARG A 172 -32.82 -10.82 40.98
CA ARG A 172 -33.92 -11.80 40.88
C ARG A 172 -33.88 -12.82 42.01
N ASP A 173 -32.74 -13.43 42.30
CA ASP A 173 -32.60 -14.40 43.39
C ASP A 173 -32.92 -13.77 44.75
N SER A 174 -32.46 -12.53 44.96
CA SER A 174 -32.79 -11.77 46.18
C SER A 174 -34.29 -11.45 46.28
N GLN A 175 -34.95 -11.24 45.14
CA GLN A 175 -36.37 -10.95 45.06
C GLN A 175 -37.23 -12.22 45.23
N GLU A 176 -36.79 -13.37 44.73
CA GLU A 176 -37.41 -14.67 45.03
C GLU A 176 -37.28 -15.02 46.52
N GLN A 177 -36.11 -14.82 47.13
CA GLN A 177 -35.94 -14.99 48.57
C GLN A 177 -36.88 -14.08 49.36
N LYS A 178 -36.98 -12.80 49.00
CA LYS A 178 -37.94 -11.87 49.62
C LYS A 178 -39.39 -12.30 49.39
N GLY A 179 -39.74 -12.77 48.20
CA GLY A 179 -41.08 -13.26 47.89
C GLY A 179 -41.45 -14.49 48.70
N SER A 180 -40.51 -15.42 48.89
CA SER A 180 -40.70 -16.61 49.73
C SER A 180 -40.84 -16.23 51.22
N ALA A 181 -40.05 -15.28 51.70
CA ALA A 181 -40.15 -14.75 53.06
C ALA A 181 -41.50 -14.07 53.30
N LEU A 182 -41.96 -13.22 52.37
CA LEU A 182 -43.30 -12.60 52.42
C LEU A 182 -44.42 -13.65 52.40
N THR A 183 -44.26 -14.71 51.60
CA THR A 183 -45.25 -15.79 51.53
C THR A 183 -45.33 -16.55 52.85
N ASN A 184 -44.17 -16.85 53.45
CA ASN A 184 -44.11 -17.49 54.76
C ASN A 184 -44.67 -16.59 55.87
N GLU A 185 -44.36 -15.29 55.85
CA GLU A 185 -44.92 -14.32 56.78
C GLU A 185 -46.44 -14.18 56.63
N CYS A 186 -46.96 -14.20 55.39
CA CYS A 186 -48.39 -14.21 55.12
C CYS A 186 -49.06 -15.49 55.64
N LEU A 187 -48.42 -16.66 55.47
CA LEU A 187 -48.91 -17.93 56.02
C LEU A 187 -48.89 -17.95 57.56
N GLU A 188 -47.90 -17.35 58.20
CA GLU A 188 -47.88 -17.20 59.66
C GLU A 188 -48.96 -16.23 60.14
N LEU A 189 -49.19 -15.13 59.45
CA LEU A 189 -50.28 -14.20 59.74
C LEU A 189 -51.66 -14.85 59.60
N ASP A 190 -51.87 -15.67 58.58
CA ASP A 190 -53.14 -16.37 58.35
C ASP A 190 -53.40 -17.42 59.45
N ARG A 191 -52.36 -18.14 59.88
CA ARG A 191 -52.43 -19.05 61.03
C ARG A 191 -52.70 -18.32 62.35
N LEU A 192 -52.02 -17.18 62.59
CA LEU A 192 -52.24 -16.36 63.77
C LEU A 192 -53.68 -15.82 63.82
N ALA A 193 -54.21 -15.40 62.67
CA ALA A 193 -55.59 -14.96 62.54
C ALA A 193 -56.58 -16.10 62.83
N GLU A 194 -56.32 -17.31 62.32
CA GLU A 194 -57.14 -18.49 62.63
C GLU A 194 -57.09 -18.86 64.13
N ASP A 195 -55.91 -18.84 64.75
CA ASP A 195 -55.76 -19.13 66.18
C ASP A 195 -56.44 -18.10 67.08
N LEU A 196 -56.30 -16.80 66.77
CA LEU A 196 -57.02 -15.73 67.46
C LEU A 196 -58.54 -15.87 67.30
N TYR A 197 -58.99 -16.23 66.10
CA TYR A 197 -60.40 -16.44 65.82
C TYR A 197 -60.97 -17.65 66.58
N ARG A 198 -60.23 -18.76 66.64
CA ARG A 198 -60.58 -19.93 67.45
C ARG A 198 -60.60 -19.59 68.94
N ALA A 199 -59.62 -18.82 69.42
CA ALA A 199 -59.55 -18.39 70.82
C ALA A 199 -60.76 -17.52 71.20
N ASP A 200 -61.15 -16.54 70.38
CA ASP A 200 -62.34 -15.71 70.61
C ASP A 200 -63.64 -16.54 70.62
N ILE A 201 -63.78 -17.49 69.68
CA ILE A 201 -64.94 -18.39 69.65
C ILE A 201 -64.98 -19.26 70.92
N VAL A 202 -63.86 -19.85 71.31
CA VAL A 202 -63.76 -20.68 72.53
C VAL A 202 -64.09 -19.84 73.77
N GLN A 203 -63.58 -18.62 73.85
CA GLN A 203 -63.86 -17.70 74.94
C GLN A 203 -65.36 -17.35 75.00
N LYS A 204 -65.98 -17.00 73.87
CA LYS A 204 -67.43 -16.74 73.80
C LYS A 204 -68.28 -17.97 74.15
N THR A 205 -67.86 -19.17 73.73
CA THR A 205 -68.55 -20.41 74.11
C THR A 205 -68.39 -20.72 75.59
N GLN A 206 -67.24 -20.44 76.21
CA GLN A 206 -67.06 -20.53 77.66
C GLN A 206 -67.94 -19.55 78.41
N TYR A 207 -67.93 -18.26 78.02
CA TYR A 207 -68.85 -17.26 78.61
C TYR A 207 -70.31 -17.69 78.50
N THR A 208 -70.71 -18.21 77.33
CA THR A 208 -72.07 -18.73 77.13
C THR A 208 -72.36 -19.95 78.01
N ARG A 209 -71.40 -20.86 78.14
CA ARG A 209 -71.50 -22.06 78.98
C ARG A 209 -71.62 -21.70 80.46
N ASP A 210 -70.84 -20.74 80.93
CA ASP A 210 -70.87 -20.28 82.32
C ASP A 210 -72.18 -19.54 82.62
N ALA A 211 -72.64 -18.68 81.71
CA ALA A 211 -73.97 -18.05 81.80
C ALA A 211 -75.11 -19.09 81.82
N CYS A 212 -75.03 -20.14 80.99
CA CYS A 212 -75.99 -21.25 81.02
C CYS A 212 -75.96 -22.03 82.35
N ASN A 213 -74.78 -22.23 82.93
CA ASN A 213 -74.63 -22.88 84.24
C ASN A 213 -75.24 -22.03 85.36
N GLU A 214 -75.00 -20.72 85.38
CA GLU A 214 -75.64 -19.80 86.34
C GLU A 214 -77.16 -19.82 86.19
N LEU A 215 -77.67 -19.72 84.96
CA LEU A 215 -79.11 -19.81 84.68
C LEU A 215 -79.70 -21.13 85.15
N SER A 216 -79.00 -22.26 84.95
CA SER A 216 -79.43 -23.57 85.43
C SER A 216 -79.47 -23.65 86.96
N GLN A 217 -78.47 -23.09 87.64
CA GLN A 217 -78.46 -23.01 89.11
C GLN A 217 -79.60 -22.13 89.64
N ILE A 218 -79.84 -20.98 89.00
CA ILE A 218 -80.96 -20.09 89.35
C ILE A 218 -82.30 -20.82 89.15
N ALA A 219 -82.49 -21.49 88.02
CA ALA A 219 -83.69 -22.29 87.74
C ALA A 219 -83.91 -23.37 88.80
N ASN A 220 -82.88 -24.14 89.16
CA ASN A 220 -82.96 -25.14 90.23
C ASN A 220 -83.29 -24.52 91.61
N SER A 221 -82.74 -23.34 91.90
CA SER A 221 -83.04 -22.63 93.15
C SER A 221 -84.49 -22.12 93.21
N LEU A 222 -85.03 -21.67 92.07
CA LEU A 222 -86.42 -21.27 91.90
C LEU A 222 -87.36 -22.46 92.03
N GLU A 223 -87.01 -23.60 91.42
CA GLU A 223 -87.77 -24.84 91.55
C GLU A 223 -87.86 -25.30 93.01
N LYS A 224 -86.72 -25.31 93.74
CA LYS A 224 -86.71 -25.61 95.18
C LYS A 224 -87.55 -24.62 95.99
N LYS A 225 -87.49 -23.31 95.69
CA LYS A 225 -88.34 -22.31 96.37
C LYS A 225 -89.82 -22.53 96.09
N MET A 226 -90.20 -22.86 94.85
CA MET A 226 -91.59 -23.16 94.49
C MET A 226 -92.10 -24.45 95.14
N GLN A 227 -91.28 -25.49 95.24
CA GLN A 227 -91.66 -26.70 96.00
C GLN A 227 -91.87 -26.39 97.49
N LYS A 228 -91.06 -25.50 98.07
CA LYS A 228 -91.22 -25.05 99.46
C LYS A 228 -92.48 -24.21 99.68
N PHE A 229 -92.91 -23.45 98.68
CA PHE A 229 -94.14 -22.63 98.72
C PHE A 229 -95.42 -23.45 98.50
N ARG A 230 -95.32 -24.66 97.94
CA ARG A 230 -96.45 -25.59 97.73
C ARG A 230 -96.83 -26.42 98.97
N LEU A 231 -96.06 -26.30 100.06
CA LEU A 231 -96.21 -27.07 101.31
C LEU A 231 -96.71 -26.22 102.50
N VAL A 232 -97.20 -25.01 102.23
CA VAL A 232 -97.90 -24.11 103.17
C VAL A 232 -99.25 -23.76 102.56
#